data_AF-A0A3G2L5M9-F1
#
_entry.id   AF-A0A3G2L5M9-F1
#
_cell.length_a   1.000
_cell.length_b   1.000
_cell.length_c   1.000
_cell.angle_alpha   90.00
_cell.angle_beta   90.00
_cell.angle_gamma   90.00
#
_symmetry.space_group_name_H-M   'P 1'
#
loop_
_entity.id
_entity.type
_entity.pdbx_description
1 polymer ?
#
loop_
_entity_poly.entity_id
_entity_poly.type
_entity_poly.pdbx_seq_one_letter_code
_entity_poly.pdbx_strand_id
1 'polypeptide(L)'
;METREIRWFSTEPFNKIETTFNRLFAGSIIEEPERLDTYLYTSCNEVNIKIRDGQLDIKKRTSEPKSRIKIGSNGGYAEKWIKWSIDNPLHVRPSEHWYEVRKQRKLVFLDEHNKIMSYKEDDSKPIGLQIELTNLCVDEKTFHSIALEWTSKEYNQNDEILENLLKDSELKLLQSMGYPEYLSTIVNKPLALLEF
;
A
#
# COMPACT_ATOMS: atom_id res chain seq x y z
N MET A 1 10.46 -6.05 -9.25
CA MET A 1 10.26 -6.66 -7.92
C MET A 1 8.86 -7.24 -7.85
N GLU A 2 8.70 -8.49 -7.38
CA GLU A 2 7.38 -9.08 -7.16
C GLU A 2 6.98 -8.96 -5.69
N THR A 3 5.71 -8.74 -5.43
CA THR A 3 5.15 -8.62 -4.08
C THR A 3 3.76 -9.22 -4.00
N ARG A 4 3.35 -9.62 -2.80
CA ARG A 4 1.94 -9.88 -2.47
C ARG A 4 1.48 -8.81 -1.51
N GLU A 5 0.35 -8.18 -1.78
CA GLU A 5 -0.17 -7.10 -0.95
C GLU A 5 -1.62 -7.39 -0.57
N ILE A 6 -1.96 -7.11 0.69
CA ILE A 6 -3.34 -6.91 1.13
C ILE A 6 -3.40 -5.50 1.65
N ARG A 7 -4.40 -4.74 1.23
CA ARG A 7 -4.60 -3.38 1.71
C ARG A 7 -6.07 -3.16 1.99
N TRP A 8 -6.34 -2.41 3.05
CA TRP A 8 -7.66 -1.90 3.39
C TRP A 8 -7.65 -0.39 3.44
N PHE A 9 -8.73 0.25 2.99
CA PHE A 9 -8.91 1.69 3.00
C PHE A 9 -10.15 2.11 3.80
N SER A 10 -10.11 3.30 4.38
CA SER A 10 -11.20 3.86 5.16
C SER A 10 -11.16 5.39 5.13
N THR A 11 -12.33 6.03 5.21
CA THR A 11 -12.45 7.48 5.50
C THR A 11 -12.22 7.78 6.98
N GLU A 12 -12.52 6.80 7.84
CA GLU A 12 -12.29 6.88 9.29
C GLU A 12 -10.92 6.28 9.67
N PRO A 13 -10.22 6.84 10.66
CA PRO A 13 -8.97 6.27 11.15
C PRO A 13 -9.12 4.85 11.71
N PHE A 14 -8.09 4.01 11.52
CA PHE A 14 -8.03 2.68 12.11
C PHE A 14 -7.57 2.72 13.58
N ASN A 15 -8.21 3.53 14.43
CA ASN A 15 -7.75 3.85 15.79
C ASN A 15 -7.33 2.64 16.64
N LYS A 16 -8.11 1.55 16.62
CA LYS A 16 -7.78 0.30 17.35
C LYS A 16 -6.51 -0.35 16.82
N ILE A 17 -6.40 -0.46 15.49
CA ILE A 17 -5.23 -1.05 14.84
C ILE A 17 -4.01 -0.16 15.08
N GLU A 18 -4.14 1.16 14.96
CA GLU A 18 -3.05 2.10 15.22
C GLU A 18 -2.57 2.00 16.67
N THR A 19 -3.48 1.96 17.65
CA THR A 19 -3.13 1.77 19.06
C THR A 19 -2.36 0.47 19.28
N THR A 20 -2.84 -0.63 18.69
CA THR A 20 -2.18 -1.93 18.78
C THR A 20 -0.84 -1.96 18.05
N PHE A 21 -0.74 -1.34 16.87
CA PHE A 21 0.49 -1.20 16.09
C PHE A 21 1.57 -0.46 16.88
N ASN A 22 1.21 0.71 17.44
CA ASN A 22 2.12 1.52 18.27
C ASN A 22 2.61 0.76 19.50
N ARG A 23 1.75 -0.07 20.09
CA ARG A 23 2.09 -0.89 21.27
C ARG A 23 2.95 -2.11 20.91
N LEU A 24 2.57 -2.87 19.88
CA LEU A 24 3.25 -4.12 19.48
C LEU A 24 4.64 -3.87 18.93
N PHE A 25 4.82 -2.75 18.22
CA PHE A 25 6.06 -2.45 17.50
C PHE A 25 6.82 -1.25 18.08
N ALA A 26 6.55 -0.91 19.34
CA ALA A 26 7.21 0.20 20.02
C ALA A 26 8.74 0.10 19.91
N GLY A 27 9.39 1.18 19.44
CA GLY A 27 10.84 1.23 19.23
C GLY A 27 11.34 0.64 17.91
N SER A 28 10.45 0.11 17.06
CA SER A 28 10.79 -0.41 15.72
C SER A 28 9.96 0.22 14.60
N ILE A 29 9.09 1.17 14.94
CA ILE A 29 8.30 1.93 13.96
C ILE A 29 9.20 2.94 13.26
N ILE A 30 9.10 2.95 11.94
CA ILE A 30 9.74 3.92 11.08
C ILE A 30 8.67 4.89 10.61
N GLU A 31 8.80 6.14 11.04
CA GLU A 31 7.96 7.23 10.55
C GLU A 31 8.68 7.89 9.38
N GLU A 32 8.13 7.71 8.18
CA GLU A 32 8.68 8.37 7.00
C GLU A 32 8.16 9.80 6.92
N PRO A 33 8.97 10.76 6.42
CA PRO A 33 8.51 12.11 6.19
C PRO A 33 7.32 12.12 5.23
N GLU A 34 6.51 13.18 5.35
CA GLU A 34 5.43 13.39 4.40
C GLU A 34 5.99 13.46 2.98
N ARG A 35 5.35 12.76 2.05
CA ARG A 35 5.75 12.76 0.65
C ARG A 35 4.57 13.00 -0.28
N LEU A 36 4.88 13.52 -1.45
CA LEU A 36 3.95 13.77 -2.54
C LEU A 36 4.16 12.73 -3.65
N ASP A 37 3.18 11.85 -3.84
CA ASP A 37 3.14 10.94 -4.97
C ASP A 37 2.17 11.53 -6.01
N THR A 38 2.57 11.62 -7.29
CA THR A 38 1.66 12.02 -8.39
C THR A 38 1.22 10.78 -9.16
N TYR A 39 -0.07 10.49 -9.20
CA TYR A 39 -0.65 9.31 -9.83
C TYR A 39 -1.28 9.64 -11.18
N LEU A 40 -1.10 8.75 -12.16
CA LEU A 40 -1.84 8.82 -13.41
C LEU A 40 -3.22 8.20 -13.24
N TYR A 41 -4.26 8.93 -13.62
CA TYR A 41 -5.63 8.44 -13.63
C TYR A 41 -5.91 7.65 -14.91
N THR A 42 -6.13 6.34 -14.78
CA THR A 42 -6.42 5.44 -15.91
C THR A 42 -7.69 4.64 -15.62
N SER A 43 -8.30 4.08 -16.66
CA SER A 43 -9.44 3.17 -16.53
C SER A 43 -9.03 1.75 -16.12
N CYS A 44 -7.73 1.45 -16.07
CA CYS A 44 -7.20 0.13 -15.79
C CYS A 44 -6.81 0.00 -14.32
N ASN A 45 -7.64 -0.66 -13.52
CA ASN A 45 -7.38 -0.89 -12.09
C ASN A 45 -6.29 -1.94 -11.81
N GLU A 46 -5.77 -2.60 -12.85
CA GLU A 46 -4.66 -3.56 -12.75
C GLU A 46 -3.30 -2.88 -12.86
N VAL A 47 -3.24 -1.61 -13.27
CA VAL A 47 -2.00 -0.87 -13.48
C VAL A 47 -2.00 0.40 -12.65
N ASN A 48 -0.95 0.57 -11.87
CA ASN A 48 -0.70 1.77 -11.10
C ASN A 48 0.55 2.46 -11.64
N ILE A 49 0.40 3.71 -12.10
CA ILE A 49 1.52 4.51 -12.59
C ILE A 49 1.62 5.75 -11.71
N LYS A 50 2.81 6.01 -11.16
CA LYS A 50 3.06 7.18 -10.34
C LYS A 50 4.44 7.75 -10.55
N ILE A 51 4.58 9.05 -10.32
CA ILE A 51 5.85 9.76 -10.22
C ILE A 51 6.08 10.12 -8.76
N ARG A 52 7.32 9.94 -8.29
CA ARG A 52 7.78 10.33 -6.96
C ARG A 52 9.25 10.67 -7.04
N ASP A 53 9.65 11.84 -6.54
CA ASP A 53 11.05 12.27 -6.46
C ASP A 53 11.83 12.10 -7.77
N GLY A 54 11.19 12.39 -8.91
CA GLY A 54 11.80 12.24 -10.24
C GLY A 54 11.92 10.79 -10.74
N GLN A 55 11.34 9.81 -10.04
CA GLN A 55 11.28 8.41 -10.45
C GLN A 55 9.86 8.04 -10.91
N LEU A 56 9.76 7.31 -12.03
CA LEU A 56 8.50 6.71 -12.50
C LEU A 56 8.38 5.29 -11.97
N ASP A 57 7.33 5.04 -11.20
CA ASP A 57 6.98 3.72 -10.66
C ASP A 57 5.77 3.17 -11.41
N ILE A 58 5.89 1.93 -11.91
CA ILE A 58 4.81 1.19 -12.54
C ILE A 58 4.59 -0.10 -11.73
N LYS A 59 3.39 -0.28 -11.17
CA LYS A 59 2.96 -1.56 -10.58
C LYS A 59 1.87 -2.18 -11.47
N LYS A 60 2.03 -3.45 -11.84
CA LYS A 60 1.00 -4.23 -12.55
C LYS A 60 0.54 -5.40 -11.67
N ARG A 61 -0.78 -5.55 -11.50
CA ARG A 61 -1.38 -6.70 -10.81
C ARG A 61 -1.27 -7.92 -11.72
N THR A 62 -0.84 -9.05 -11.18
CA THR A 62 -0.66 -10.31 -11.91
C THR A 62 -1.53 -11.44 -11.39
N SER A 63 -2.17 -11.25 -10.24
CA SER A 63 -3.19 -12.18 -9.73
C SER A 63 -4.57 -11.77 -10.23
N GLU A 64 -5.13 -12.55 -11.15
CA GLU A 64 -6.55 -12.51 -11.50
C GLU A 64 -7.12 -13.94 -11.50
N PRO A 65 -8.25 -14.21 -10.81
CA PRO A 65 -8.97 -13.29 -9.93
C PRO A 65 -8.19 -12.97 -8.64
N LYS A 66 -8.55 -11.89 -7.95
CA LYS A 66 -8.01 -11.60 -6.61
C LYS A 66 -8.31 -12.74 -5.64
N SER A 67 -7.31 -13.16 -4.87
CA SER A 67 -7.50 -14.21 -3.88
C SER A 67 -8.14 -13.65 -2.62
N ARG A 68 -9.33 -14.14 -2.26
CA ARG A 68 -9.90 -13.89 -0.93
C ARG A 68 -9.08 -14.62 0.12
N ILE A 69 -8.75 -13.92 1.18
CA ILE A 69 -8.00 -14.45 2.31
C ILE A 69 -8.64 -13.98 3.61
N LYS A 70 -8.27 -14.62 4.71
CA LYS A 70 -8.72 -14.26 6.05
C LYS A 70 -7.54 -14.27 7.01
N ILE A 71 -7.45 -13.24 7.85
CA ILE A 71 -6.51 -13.15 8.97
C ILE A 71 -7.35 -12.99 10.24
N GLY A 72 -7.43 -14.04 11.05
CA GLY A 72 -8.38 -14.12 12.16
C GLY A 72 -9.84 -13.97 11.69
N SER A 73 -10.52 -12.90 12.12
CA SER A 73 -11.87 -12.54 11.68
C SER A 73 -11.92 -11.64 10.44
N ASN A 74 -10.79 -11.07 10.03
CA ASN A 74 -10.72 -10.01 9.02
C ASN A 74 -10.57 -10.58 7.61
N GLY A 75 -11.40 -10.11 6.68
CA GLY A 75 -11.36 -10.53 5.27
C GLY A 75 -10.63 -9.51 4.41
N GLY A 76 -9.80 -9.99 3.47
CA GLY A 76 -9.09 -9.13 2.52
C GLY A 76 -8.90 -9.79 1.16
N TYR A 77 -8.47 -8.99 0.19
CA TYR A 77 -8.02 -9.46 -1.11
C TYR A 77 -6.48 -9.42 -1.15
N ALA A 78 -5.87 -10.59 -1.31
CA ALA A 78 -4.46 -10.71 -1.59
C ALA A 78 -4.22 -10.53 -3.09
N GLU A 79 -3.44 -9.51 -3.43
CA GLU A 79 -3.06 -9.16 -4.79
C GLU A 79 -1.57 -9.40 -5.01
N LYS A 80 -1.20 -9.96 -6.17
CA LYS A 80 0.20 -10.07 -6.61
C LYS A 80 0.52 -8.90 -7.52
N TRP A 81 1.65 -8.26 -7.26
CA TRP A 81 2.11 -7.09 -8.00
C TRP A 81 3.54 -7.29 -8.50
N ILE A 82 3.78 -6.91 -9.75
CA ILE A 82 5.13 -6.69 -10.28
C ILE A 82 5.37 -5.18 -10.36
N LYS A 83 6.47 -4.72 -9.76
CA LYS A 83 6.92 -3.34 -9.78
C LYS A 83 8.14 -3.16 -10.68
N TRP A 84 8.08 -2.14 -11.53
CA TRP A 84 9.23 -1.54 -12.21
C TRP A 84 9.41 -0.11 -11.72
N SER A 85 10.67 0.32 -11.60
CA SER A 85 11.06 1.69 -11.26
C SER A 85 12.03 2.17 -12.32
N ILE A 86 11.79 3.36 -12.86
CA ILE A 86 12.57 3.99 -13.92
C ILE A 86 13.07 5.32 -13.38
N ASP A 87 14.39 5.45 -13.27
CA ASP A 87 15.04 6.68 -12.83
C ASP A 87 15.09 7.69 -13.97
N ASN A 88 14.88 8.98 -13.63
CA ASN A 88 14.95 10.09 -14.57
C ASN A 88 14.16 9.83 -15.87
N PRO A 89 12.83 9.58 -15.78
CA PRO A 89 12.01 9.38 -16.96
C PRO A 89 12.01 10.69 -17.76
N LEU A 90 12.77 10.72 -18.85
CA LEU A 90 12.85 11.87 -19.74
C LEU A 90 11.41 12.24 -20.17
N HIS A 91 10.99 13.47 -19.85
CA HIS A 91 9.79 14.15 -20.36
C HIS A 91 8.41 13.75 -19.83
N VAL A 92 8.27 13.06 -18.69
CA VAL A 92 6.93 12.91 -18.09
C VAL A 92 6.52 14.21 -17.40
N ARG A 93 5.68 15.00 -18.06
CA ARG A 93 5.05 16.19 -17.49
C ARG A 93 3.63 15.84 -17.05
N PRO A 94 3.30 15.96 -15.74
CA PRO A 94 1.94 15.76 -15.27
C PRO A 94 0.96 16.65 -16.05
N SER A 95 0.02 16.02 -16.74
CA SER A 95 -1.13 16.66 -17.40
C SER A 95 -2.34 16.66 -16.47
N GLU A 96 -3.50 17.09 -16.98
CA GLU A 96 -4.78 17.07 -16.25
C GLU A 96 -5.21 15.68 -15.74
N HIS A 97 -4.71 14.60 -16.34
CA HIS A 97 -4.98 13.22 -15.90
C HIS A 97 -4.17 12.79 -14.67
N TRP A 98 -3.22 13.62 -14.24
CA TRP A 98 -2.42 13.34 -13.05
C TRP A 98 -3.02 14.00 -11.82
N TYR A 99 -2.86 13.36 -10.67
CA TYR A 99 -3.36 13.90 -9.40
C TYR A 99 -2.40 13.59 -8.27
N GLU A 100 -2.41 14.48 -7.30
CA GLU A 100 -1.49 14.48 -6.19
C GLU A 100 -2.07 13.73 -4.98
N VAL A 101 -1.23 12.93 -4.35
CA VAL A 101 -1.56 12.22 -3.13
C VAL A 101 -0.44 12.46 -2.13
N ARG A 102 -0.73 13.26 -1.10
CA ARG A 102 0.18 13.42 0.06
C ARG A 102 0.04 12.22 0.98
N LYS A 103 1.16 11.75 1.52
CA LYS A 103 1.20 10.54 2.35
C LYS A 103 2.10 10.70 3.55
N GLN A 104 1.60 10.25 4.69
CA GLN A 104 2.38 10.07 5.91
C GLN A 104 2.27 8.60 6.33
N ARG A 105 3.40 7.96 6.62
CA ARG A 105 3.48 6.50 6.78
C ARG A 105 4.22 6.11 8.04
N LYS A 106 3.69 5.08 8.71
CA LYS A 106 4.36 4.33 9.76
C LYS A 106 4.59 2.92 9.24
N LEU A 107 5.86 2.50 9.22
CA LEU A 107 6.28 1.20 8.71
C LEU A 107 6.89 0.33 9.80
N VAL A 108 6.67 -0.97 9.69
CA VAL A 108 7.40 -2.00 10.43
C VAL A 108 7.76 -3.11 9.45
N PHE A 109 8.95 -3.68 9.60
CA PHE A 109 9.42 -4.81 8.80
C PHE A 109 9.60 -6.03 9.69
N LEU A 110 9.10 -7.16 9.23
CA LEU A 110 9.35 -8.48 9.79
C LEU A 110 10.14 -9.32 8.78
N ASP A 111 11.07 -10.14 9.26
CA ASP A 111 11.77 -11.12 8.42
C ASP A 111 10.86 -12.30 8.04
N GLU A 112 11.41 -13.27 7.30
CA GLU A 112 10.69 -14.49 6.89
C GLU A 112 10.28 -15.41 8.05
N HIS A 113 10.77 -15.14 9.25
CA HIS A 113 10.44 -15.82 10.50
C HIS A 113 9.57 -14.96 11.43
N ASN A 114 8.96 -13.90 10.90
CA ASN A 114 8.12 -12.93 11.61
C ASN A 114 8.84 -12.20 12.76
N LYS A 115 10.16 -12.11 12.73
CA LYS A 115 10.91 -11.31 13.71
C LYS A 115 11.01 -9.87 13.25
N ILE A 116 10.78 -8.95 14.18
CA ILE A 116 10.91 -7.52 13.93
C ILE A 116 12.35 -7.20 13.51
N MET A 117 12.48 -6.50 12.39
CA MET A 117 13.76 -6.05 11.86
C MET A 117 13.99 -4.58 12.16
N SER A 118 15.23 -4.23 12.51
CA SER A 118 15.68 -2.84 12.43
C SER A 118 16.01 -2.51 10.97
N TYR A 119 15.26 -1.60 10.35
CA TYR A 119 15.56 -1.13 9.00
C TYR A 119 16.14 0.27 9.05
N LYS A 120 17.24 0.50 8.32
CA LYS A 120 17.78 1.83 8.03
C LYS A 120 17.51 2.14 6.56
N GLU A 121 17.23 3.40 6.27
CA GLU A 121 16.76 3.86 4.94
C GLU A 121 17.74 3.56 3.78
N ASP A 122 19.03 3.40 4.07
CA ASP A 122 20.08 3.01 3.10
C ASP A 122 20.18 1.50 2.83
N ASP A 123 19.46 0.66 3.58
CA ASP A 123 19.46 -0.79 3.36
C ASP A 123 18.52 -1.15 2.20
N SER A 124 18.87 -2.21 1.47
CA SER A 124 17.95 -2.82 0.52
C SER A 124 16.66 -3.24 1.23
N LYS A 125 15.49 -3.08 0.56
CA LYS A 125 14.20 -3.39 1.18
C LYS A 125 14.21 -4.82 1.75
N PRO A 126 13.86 -5.02 3.03
CA PRO A 126 13.92 -6.33 3.65
C PRO A 126 13.08 -7.38 2.93
N ILE A 127 13.57 -8.62 2.95
CA ILE A 127 12.81 -9.80 2.52
C ILE A 127 11.96 -10.24 3.71
N GLY A 128 10.65 -10.35 3.50
CA GLY A 128 9.70 -10.73 4.54
C GLY A 128 8.40 -9.96 4.38
N LEU A 129 7.90 -9.41 5.48
CA LEU A 129 6.65 -8.66 5.55
C LEU A 129 6.88 -7.20 5.94
N GLN A 130 6.35 -6.29 5.12
CA GLN A 130 6.15 -4.89 5.51
C GLN A 130 4.71 -4.68 5.97
N ILE A 131 4.55 -4.12 7.17
CA ILE A 131 3.27 -3.63 7.69
C ILE A 131 3.29 -2.11 7.58
N GLU A 132 2.28 -1.54 6.94
CA GLU A 132 2.19 -0.10 6.66
C GLU A 132 0.86 0.46 7.18
N LEU A 133 0.93 1.48 8.03
CA LEU A 133 -0.18 2.39 8.31
C LEU A 133 0.05 3.70 7.58
N THR A 134 -0.97 4.19 6.86
CA THR A 134 -0.84 5.36 6.01
C THR A 134 -2.01 6.30 6.19
N ASN A 135 -1.70 7.58 6.39
CA ASN A 135 -2.63 8.68 6.17
C ASN A 135 -2.41 9.24 4.76
N LEU A 136 -3.51 9.42 4.04
CA LEU A 136 -3.56 9.88 2.66
C LEU A 136 -4.32 11.19 2.62
N CYS A 137 -3.80 12.17 1.88
CA CYS A 137 -4.54 13.38 1.58
C CYS A 137 -4.66 13.55 0.06
N VAL A 138 -5.90 13.58 -0.42
CA VAL A 138 -6.26 13.76 -1.84
C VAL A 138 -7.33 14.85 -1.89
N ASP A 139 -7.09 15.92 -2.67
CA ASP A 139 -8.00 17.07 -2.77
C ASP A 139 -8.49 17.57 -1.40
N GLU A 140 -7.56 17.77 -0.46
CA GLU A 140 -7.80 18.23 0.92
C GLU A 140 -8.61 17.26 1.81
N LYS A 141 -9.02 16.10 1.29
CA LYS A 141 -9.69 15.05 2.07
C LYS A 141 -8.68 14.04 2.60
N THR A 142 -8.86 13.67 3.86
CA THR A 142 -8.03 12.66 4.52
C THR A 142 -8.68 11.28 4.42
N PHE A 143 -7.84 10.29 4.12
CA PHE A 143 -8.19 8.87 4.11
C PHE A 143 -7.10 8.08 4.83
N HIS A 144 -7.42 6.83 5.16
CA HIS A 144 -6.54 5.96 5.92
C HIS A 144 -6.39 4.61 5.22
N SER A 145 -5.21 4.02 5.30
CA SER A 145 -5.00 2.65 4.85
C SER A 145 -4.12 1.86 5.80
N ILE A 146 -4.38 0.57 5.91
CA ILE A 146 -3.44 -0.43 6.43
C ILE A 146 -3.08 -1.40 5.32
N ALA A 147 -1.79 -1.72 5.19
CA ALA A 147 -1.33 -2.72 4.24
C ALA A 147 -0.34 -3.71 4.84
N LEU A 148 -0.38 -4.91 4.28
CA LEU A 148 0.54 -6.00 4.51
C LEU A 148 1.15 -6.35 3.15
N GLU A 149 2.44 -6.10 2.96
CA GLU A 149 3.17 -6.34 1.71
C GLU A 149 4.30 -7.34 1.94
N TRP A 150 4.17 -8.55 1.37
CA TRP A 150 5.20 -9.57 1.38
C TRP A 150 6.10 -9.45 0.15
N THR A 151 7.40 -9.46 0.39
CA THR A 151 8.46 -9.53 -0.64
C THR A 151 9.02 -10.95 -0.79
N SER A 152 8.74 -11.85 0.15
CA SER A 152 9.11 -13.27 0.09
C SER A 152 8.22 -14.05 -0.89
N LYS A 153 8.77 -15.13 -1.47
CA LYS A 153 8.00 -16.07 -2.30
C LYS A 153 6.99 -16.87 -1.46
N GLU A 154 7.36 -17.16 -0.22
CA GLU A 154 6.53 -17.88 0.73
C GLU A 154 5.61 -16.92 1.49
N TYR A 155 4.33 -17.25 1.48
CA TYR A 155 3.27 -16.54 2.17
C TYR A 155 2.83 -17.39 3.34
N ASN A 156 3.19 -17.00 4.56
CA ASN A 156 2.67 -17.64 5.76
C ASN A 156 1.47 -16.84 6.28
N GLN A 157 0.27 -17.45 6.19
CA GLN A 157 -1.00 -16.84 6.62
C GLN A 157 -1.22 -16.88 8.12
N ASN A 158 -0.55 -17.81 8.81
CA ASN A 158 -0.74 -18.05 10.24
C ASN A 158 0.38 -17.35 11.00
N ASP A 159 0.25 -16.03 11.12
CA ASP A 159 1.15 -15.21 11.93
C ASP A 159 0.38 -14.66 13.15
N GLU A 160 0.76 -15.14 14.33
CA GLU A 160 0.23 -14.67 15.62
C GLU A 160 0.39 -13.16 15.78
N ILE A 161 1.45 -12.56 15.21
CA ILE A 161 1.65 -11.10 15.25
C ILE A 161 0.55 -10.39 14.46
N LEU A 162 0.19 -10.89 13.29
CA LEU A 162 -0.86 -10.32 12.45
C LEU A 162 -2.24 -10.54 13.03
N GLU A 163 -2.51 -11.72 13.59
CA GLU A 163 -3.76 -11.97 14.30
C GLU A 163 -3.92 -11.03 15.50
N ASN A 164 -2.86 -10.82 16.27
CA ASN A 164 -2.87 -9.88 17.39
C ASN A 164 -2.99 -8.42 16.95
N LEU A 165 -2.31 -8.03 15.86
CA LEU A 165 -2.39 -6.68 15.30
C LEU A 165 -3.82 -6.34 14.86
N LEU A 166 -4.47 -7.28 14.18
CA LEU A 166 -5.80 -7.11 13.61
C LEU A 166 -6.92 -7.58 14.54
N LYS A 167 -6.58 -8.01 15.75
CA LYS A 167 -7.56 -8.47 16.75
C LYS A 167 -8.57 -7.38 17.05
N ASP A 168 -9.85 -7.75 17.11
CA ASP A 168 -10.97 -6.85 17.41
C ASP A 168 -11.10 -5.65 16.44
N SER A 169 -10.41 -5.72 15.29
CA SER A 169 -10.63 -4.82 14.17
C SER A 169 -11.82 -5.31 13.33
N GLU A 170 -12.45 -4.36 12.63
CA GLU A 170 -13.59 -4.63 11.75
C GLU A 170 -13.19 -4.36 10.30
N LEU A 171 -12.06 -4.93 9.85
CA LEU A 171 -11.64 -4.78 8.47
C LEU A 171 -12.56 -5.58 7.55
N LYS A 172 -13.36 -4.85 6.76
CA LYS A 172 -14.35 -5.44 5.86
C LYS A 172 -13.73 -5.77 4.52
N LEU A 173 -14.18 -6.85 3.90
CA LEU A 173 -13.74 -7.24 2.56
C LEU A 173 -13.97 -6.12 1.51
N LEU A 174 -15.05 -5.33 1.66
CA LEU A 174 -15.35 -4.18 0.79
C LEU A 174 -14.37 -3.01 0.93
N GLN A 175 -13.62 -2.95 2.02
CA GLN A 175 -12.55 -1.97 2.20
C GLN A 175 -11.24 -2.44 1.58
N SER A 176 -11.15 -3.72 1.18
CA SER A 176 -9.92 -4.30 0.69
C SER A 176 -9.80 -4.16 -0.82
N MET A 177 -8.76 -3.47 -1.29
CA MET A 177 -8.50 -3.26 -2.71
C MET A 177 -7.09 -2.72 -2.92
N GLY A 178 -6.61 -2.80 -4.16
CA GLY A 178 -5.39 -2.13 -4.58
C GLY A 178 -5.55 -0.61 -4.68
N TYR A 179 -4.42 0.08 -4.72
CA TYR A 179 -4.36 1.53 -4.79
C TYR A 179 -5.10 2.15 -6.00
N PRO A 180 -4.94 1.64 -7.25
CA PRO A 180 -5.64 2.19 -8.42
C PRO A 180 -7.16 2.13 -8.28
N GLU A 181 -7.67 0.99 -7.82
CA GLU A 181 -9.09 0.78 -7.59
C GLU A 181 -9.63 1.75 -6.55
N TYR A 182 -8.95 1.90 -5.41
CA TYR A 182 -9.38 2.84 -4.39
C TYR A 182 -9.39 4.28 -4.91
N LEU A 183 -8.31 4.73 -5.55
CA LEU A 183 -8.23 6.09 -6.08
C LEU A 183 -9.35 6.36 -7.11
N SER A 184 -9.72 5.36 -7.93
CA SER A 184 -10.85 5.48 -8.86
C SER A 184 -12.21 5.74 -8.20
N THR A 185 -12.35 5.42 -6.91
CA THR A 185 -13.58 5.67 -6.15
C THR A 185 -13.64 7.07 -5.52
N ILE A 186 -12.50 7.73 -5.33
CA ILE A 186 -12.41 9.01 -4.61
C ILE A 186 -11.94 10.18 -5.48
N VAL A 187 -11.32 9.91 -6.63
CA VAL A 187 -10.85 10.91 -7.58
C VAL A 187 -11.86 11.07 -8.70
N ASN A 188 -12.21 12.31 -9.02
CA ASN A 188 -13.05 12.66 -10.15
C ASN A 188 -12.26 13.52 -11.14
N LYS A 189 -11.54 12.86 -12.06
CA LYS A 189 -10.71 13.49 -13.10
C LYS A 189 -11.03 12.90 -14.47
N PRO A 190 -10.73 13.60 -15.58
CA PRO A 190 -10.82 13.00 -16.90
C PRO A 190 -9.84 11.83 -17.01
N LEU A 191 -10.33 10.68 -17.48
CA LEU A 191 -9.51 9.51 -17.75
C LEU A 191 -8.41 9.86 -18.76
N ALA A 192 -7.19 9.40 -18.53
CA ALA A 192 -6.21 9.30 -19.61
C ALA A 192 -6.72 8.26 -20.61
N LEU A 193 -7.44 8.71 -21.64
CA LEU A 193 -7.81 7.87 -22.77
C LEU A 193 -6.58 7.73 -23.66
N LEU A 194 -6.33 6.51 -24.14
CA LEU A 194 -5.45 6.32 -25.28
C LEU A 194 -6.21 6.86 -26.49
N GLU A 195 -5.91 8.09 -26.89
CA GLU A 195 -6.23 8.55 -28.24
C GLU A 195 -5.33 7.76 -29.18
N PHE A 196 -5.91 6.77 -29.87
CA PHE A 196 -5.26 5.97 -30.90
C PHE A 196 -5.49 6.59 -32.28
#